data_AF-A0A6J6N9U7-F1
#
_entry.id   AF-A0A6J6N9U7-F1
#
_cell.length_a   1.000
_cell.length_b   1.000
_cell.length_c   1.000
_cell.angle_alpha   90.00
_cell.angle_beta   90.00
_cell.angle_gamma   90.00
#
_symmetry.space_group_name_H-M   'P 1'
#
loop_
_entity.id
_entity.type
_entity.pdbx_description
1 polymer ?
#
loop_
_entity_poly.entity_id
_entity_poly.type
_entity_poly.pdbx_seq_one_letter_code
_entity_poly.pdbx_strand_id
1 'polypeptide(L)'
;MLLRQFSISSLIFLIVFLIQESVINQLRLPGGGFSLPLLIALTWAALSTPTIGALTGFISGFFMDLSQNSSGAMGHWTLIMILACYAVAYLGFGNDNVRGNPVTNVFLVSSASVITLVVFVITGLLLGVSVGDFTRVLLTLLSNGIWALLVTPLILPIVTRLHKVLFGNQAHI
;
A
#
# COMPACT_ATOMS: atom_id res chain seq x y z
N MET A 1 -24.33 4.41 -0.29
CA MET A 1 -23.16 4.94 -1.06
C MET A 1 -21.87 4.18 -0.74
N LEU A 2 -21.56 3.97 0.54
CA LEU A 2 -20.38 3.19 0.99
C LEU A 2 -20.25 1.78 0.38
N LEU A 3 -21.33 0.99 0.35
CA LEU A 3 -21.29 -0.38 -0.22
C LEU A 3 -20.88 -0.41 -1.69
N ARG A 4 -21.34 0.58 -2.48
CA ARG A 4 -20.98 0.72 -3.90
C ARG A 4 -19.50 1.08 -4.06
N GLN A 5 -19.03 2.05 -3.28
CA GLN A 5 -17.62 2.47 -3.29
C GLN A 5 -16.69 1.34 -2.84
N PHE A 6 -17.09 0.57 -1.83
CA PHE A 6 -16.36 -0.58 -1.35
C PHE A 6 -16.28 -1.69 -2.41
N SER A 7 -17.40 -2.03 -3.04
CA SER A 7 -17.45 -3.04 -4.10
C SER A 7 -16.58 -2.67 -5.30
N ILE A 8 -16.65 -1.41 -5.77
CA ILE A 8 -15.82 -0.94 -6.88
C ILE A 8 -14.34 -0.88 -6.48
N SER A 9 -14.02 -0.40 -5.28
CA SER A 9 -12.63 -0.39 -4.78
C SER A 9 -12.06 -1.80 -4.70
N SER A 10 -12.86 -2.77 -4.23
CA SER A 10 -12.47 -4.18 -4.20
C SER A 10 -12.15 -4.73 -5.59
N LEU A 11 -12.97 -4.42 -6.60
CA LEU A 11 -12.69 -4.79 -8.00
C LEU A 11 -11.41 -4.15 -8.53
N ILE A 12 -11.14 -2.89 -8.21
CA ILE A 12 -9.89 -2.23 -8.61
C ILE A 12 -8.69 -2.93 -7.98
N PHE A 13 -8.74 -3.22 -6.67
CA PHE A 13 -7.65 -3.92 -5.99
C PHE A 13 -7.48 -5.36 -6.48
N LEU A 14 -8.56 -6.02 -6.90
CA LEU A 14 -8.49 -7.32 -7.56
C LEU A 14 -7.71 -7.22 -8.89
N ILE A 15 -8.00 -6.22 -9.72
CA ILE A 15 -7.27 -6.01 -10.98
C ILE A 15 -5.78 -5.70 -10.70
N VAL A 16 -5.51 -4.84 -9.72
CA VAL A 16 -4.15 -4.51 -9.28
C VAL A 16 -3.40 -5.75 -8.80
N PHE A 17 -4.06 -6.59 -8.01
CA PHE A 17 -3.51 -7.87 -7.54
C PHE A 17 -3.20 -8.81 -8.71
N LEU A 18 -4.11 -8.94 -9.67
CA LEU A 18 -3.86 -9.76 -10.87
C LEU A 18 -2.68 -9.23 -11.68
N ILE A 19 -2.53 -7.92 -11.83
CA ILE A 19 -1.36 -7.31 -12.52
C ILE A 19 -0.07 -7.57 -11.73
N GLN A 20 -0.11 -7.48 -10.40
CA GLN A 20 1.04 -7.79 -9.54
C GLN A 20 1.52 -9.23 -9.78
N GLU A 21 0.60 -10.20 -9.71
CA GLU A 21 0.95 -11.62 -9.85
C GLU A 21 1.33 -12.01 -11.29
N SER A 22 0.60 -11.51 -12.28
CA SER A 22 0.80 -11.91 -13.68
C SER A 22 1.94 -11.20 -14.39
N VAL A 23 2.25 -9.95 -14.03
CA VAL A 23 3.27 -9.16 -14.75
C VAL A 23 4.47 -8.87 -13.84
N ILE A 24 4.26 -8.21 -12.71
CA ILE A 24 5.37 -7.67 -11.91
C ILE A 24 6.20 -8.77 -11.28
N ASN A 25 5.55 -9.77 -10.68
CA ASN A 25 6.24 -10.90 -10.09
C ASN A 25 7.01 -11.72 -11.14
N GLN A 26 6.62 -11.67 -12.42
CA GLN A 26 7.35 -12.31 -13.53
C GLN A 26 8.61 -11.56 -13.96
N LEU A 27 8.66 -10.23 -13.78
CA LEU A 27 9.80 -9.40 -14.19
C LEU A 27 11.06 -9.60 -13.33
N ARG A 28 10.94 -10.29 -12.18
CA ARG A 28 12.05 -10.62 -11.25
C ARG A 28 12.98 -9.43 -11.00
N LEU A 29 12.37 -8.30 -10.66
CA LEU A 29 13.08 -7.04 -10.44
C LEU A 29 14.17 -7.19 -9.35
N PRO A 30 15.29 -6.46 -9.47
CA PRO A 30 16.39 -6.52 -8.52
C PRO A 30 15.92 -6.18 -7.11
N GLY A 31 16.43 -6.94 -6.14
CA GLY A 31 16.16 -6.76 -4.70
C GLY A 31 14.70 -6.99 -4.28
N GLY A 32 13.95 -7.83 -5.02
CA GLY A 32 12.58 -8.21 -4.67
C GLY A 32 11.49 -7.27 -5.22
N GLY A 33 11.88 -6.18 -5.90
CA GLY A 33 10.94 -5.26 -6.56
C GLY A 33 10.05 -4.48 -5.59
N PHE A 34 8.83 -4.16 -6.06
CA PHE A 34 7.82 -3.42 -5.31
C PHE A 34 6.47 -4.12 -5.35
N SER A 35 5.63 -3.79 -4.37
CA SER A 35 4.25 -4.26 -4.27
C SER A 35 3.29 -3.16 -4.71
N LEU A 36 2.66 -3.34 -5.89
CA LEU A 36 1.62 -2.43 -6.36
C LEU A 36 0.44 -2.29 -5.40
N PRO A 37 -0.14 -3.39 -4.85
CA PRO A 37 -1.28 -3.26 -3.94
C PRO A 37 -0.96 -2.35 -2.76
N LEU A 38 0.23 -2.50 -2.17
CA LEU A 38 0.73 -1.69 -1.07
C LEU A 38 0.87 -0.22 -1.45
N LEU A 39 1.58 0.09 -2.53
CA LEU A 39 1.81 1.49 -2.94
C LEU A 39 0.50 2.18 -3.32
N ILE A 40 -0.39 1.49 -4.04
CA ILE A 40 -1.69 2.02 -4.44
C ILE A 40 -2.57 2.24 -3.19
N ALA A 41 -2.61 1.30 -2.26
CA ALA A 41 -3.40 1.44 -1.04
C ALA A 41 -2.91 2.58 -0.14
N LEU A 42 -1.60 2.75 0.05
CA LEU A 42 -1.05 3.85 0.83
C LEU A 42 -1.31 5.21 0.16
N THR A 43 -1.14 5.28 -1.16
CA THR A 43 -1.45 6.51 -1.93
C THR A 43 -2.94 6.85 -1.86
N TRP A 44 -3.80 5.83 -1.97
CA TRP A 44 -5.24 6.01 -1.85
C TRP A 44 -5.64 6.49 -0.46
N ALA A 45 -5.05 5.88 0.57
CA ALA A 45 -5.27 6.24 1.96
C ALA A 45 -4.86 7.69 2.26
N ALA A 46 -3.72 8.16 1.74
CA ALA A 46 -3.25 9.53 1.93
C ALA A 46 -4.25 10.59 1.41
N LEU A 47 -5.06 10.23 0.41
CA LEU A 47 -6.08 11.09 -0.21
C LEU A 47 -7.48 10.93 0.42
N SER A 48 -7.64 9.96 1.32
CA SER A 48 -8.92 9.52 1.88
C SER A 48 -9.09 9.97 3.34
N THR A 49 -10.28 9.75 3.90
CA THR A 49 -10.51 9.82 5.36
C THR A 49 -9.88 8.60 6.05
N PRO A 50 -9.59 8.66 7.37
CA PRO A 50 -9.04 7.52 8.10
C PRO A 50 -9.87 6.23 7.99
N THR A 51 -11.20 6.35 7.95
CA THR A 51 -12.12 5.22 7.79
C THR A 51 -12.04 4.58 6.41
N ILE A 52 -11.97 5.38 5.34
CA ILE A 52 -11.80 4.88 3.97
C ILE A 52 -10.39 4.31 3.79
N GLY A 53 -9.38 4.96 4.37
CA GLY A 53 -8.00 4.45 4.40
C GLY A 53 -7.93 3.05 5.02
N ALA A 54 -8.49 2.85 6.21
CA ALA A 54 -8.53 1.54 6.86
C ALA A 54 -9.24 0.47 5.99
N LEU A 55 -10.36 0.82 5.35
CA LEU A 55 -11.08 -0.08 4.45
C LEU A 55 -10.24 -0.46 3.22
N THR A 56 -9.53 0.50 2.62
CA THR A 56 -8.62 0.21 1.49
C THR A 56 -7.43 -0.65 1.91
N GLY A 57 -6.91 -0.43 3.12
CA GLY A 57 -5.89 -1.28 3.73
C GLY A 57 -6.38 -2.71 3.94
N PHE A 58 -7.61 -2.89 4.44
CA PHE A 58 -8.23 -4.21 4.59
C PHE A 58 -8.34 -4.94 3.25
N ILE A 59 -8.92 -4.29 2.22
CA ILE A 59 -9.08 -4.90 0.89
C ILE A 59 -7.72 -5.29 0.30
N SER A 60 -6.77 -4.37 0.30
CA SER A 60 -5.44 -4.61 -0.26
C SER A 60 -4.71 -5.71 0.49
N GLY A 61 -4.70 -5.65 1.81
CA GLY A 61 -4.03 -6.65 2.65
C GLY A 61 -4.66 -8.04 2.51
N PHE A 62 -5.99 -8.12 2.36
CA PHE A 62 -6.69 -9.38 2.09
C PHE A 62 -6.21 -10.02 0.79
N PHE A 63 -6.07 -9.25 -0.30
CA PHE A 63 -5.53 -9.78 -1.55
C PHE A 63 -4.03 -10.11 -1.45
N MET A 64 -3.25 -9.34 -0.69
CA MET A 64 -1.84 -9.65 -0.45
C MET A 64 -1.65 -10.96 0.32
N ASP A 65 -2.53 -11.26 1.27
CA ASP A 65 -2.53 -12.54 1.99
C ASP A 65 -2.89 -13.74 1.08
N LEU A 66 -3.68 -13.52 0.02
CA LEU A 66 -3.98 -14.54 -0.99
C LEU A 66 -2.84 -14.76 -2.01
N SER A 67 -1.79 -13.94 -1.98
CA SER A 67 -0.64 -14.09 -2.87
C SER A 67 0.12 -15.38 -2.55
N GLN A 68 0.46 -16.16 -3.59
CA GLN A 68 1.33 -17.33 -3.45
C GLN A 68 2.77 -16.97 -3.09
N ASN A 69 3.15 -15.70 -3.30
CA ASN A 69 4.46 -15.17 -2.92
C ASN A 69 4.49 -14.64 -1.48
N SER A 70 3.36 -14.63 -0.77
CA SER A 70 3.32 -14.23 0.63
C SER A 70 3.94 -15.31 1.52
N SER A 71 4.92 -14.94 2.33
CA SER A 71 5.58 -15.82 3.30
C SER A 71 4.96 -15.78 4.70
N GLY A 72 3.96 -14.91 4.92
CA GLY A 72 3.34 -14.68 6.23
C GLY A 72 2.14 -15.60 6.47
N ALA A 73 1.69 -15.67 7.73
CA ALA A 73 0.43 -16.33 8.07
C ALA A 73 -0.76 -15.60 7.42
N MET A 74 -1.83 -16.32 7.10
CA MET A 74 -3.04 -15.72 6.54
C MET A 74 -3.58 -14.64 7.50
N GLY A 75 -3.82 -13.43 6.98
CA GLY A 75 -4.30 -12.28 7.76
C GLY A 75 -3.18 -11.35 8.25
N HIS A 76 -1.92 -11.71 8.08
CA HIS A 76 -0.78 -10.90 8.52
C HIS A 76 -0.65 -9.61 7.72
N TRP A 77 -0.75 -9.67 6.38
CA TRP A 77 -0.79 -8.47 5.56
C TRP A 77 -2.05 -7.65 5.80
N THR A 78 -3.19 -8.31 5.96
CA THR A 78 -4.47 -7.64 6.25
C THR A 78 -4.36 -6.75 7.49
N LEU A 79 -3.86 -7.28 8.61
CA LEU A 79 -3.70 -6.52 9.84
C LEU A 79 -2.78 -5.31 9.66
N ILE A 80 -1.62 -5.53 9.03
CA ILE A 80 -0.61 -4.48 8.85
C ILE A 80 -1.11 -3.39 7.93
N MET A 81 -1.75 -3.75 6.82
CA MET A 81 -2.25 -2.78 5.84
C MET A 81 -3.38 -1.93 6.41
N ILE A 82 -4.26 -2.48 7.26
CA ILE A 82 -5.28 -1.68 7.96
C ILE A 82 -4.61 -0.59 8.81
N LEU A 83 -3.62 -0.96 9.63
CA LEU A 83 -2.92 -0.03 10.52
C LEU A 83 -2.13 1.01 9.72
N ALA A 84 -1.39 0.57 8.70
CA ALA A 84 -0.58 1.45 7.86
C ALA A 84 -1.44 2.46 7.09
N CYS A 85 -2.50 2.00 6.42
CA CYS A 85 -3.40 2.88 5.69
C CYS A 85 -4.19 3.80 6.63
N TYR A 86 -4.60 3.34 7.81
CA TYR A 86 -5.23 4.22 8.80
C TYR A 86 -4.27 5.34 9.25
N ALA A 87 -3.03 5.00 9.60
CA ALA A 87 -2.02 5.97 10.04
C ALA A 87 -1.69 6.99 8.94
N VAL A 88 -1.53 6.51 7.70
CA VAL A 88 -1.27 7.37 6.53
C VAL A 88 -2.45 8.29 6.24
N ALA A 89 -3.67 7.77 6.27
CA ALA A 89 -4.86 8.59 6.09
C ALA A 89 -5.03 9.60 7.22
N TYR A 90 -4.69 9.25 8.47
CA TYR A 90 -4.73 10.19 9.59
C TYR A 90 -3.73 11.34 9.41
N LEU A 91 -2.50 11.04 9.00
CA LEU A 91 -1.46 12.04 8.72
C LEU A 91 -1.81 12.91 7.49
N GLY A 92 -2.43 12.33 6.47
CA GLY A 92 -2.84 13.04 5.25
C GLY A 92 -4.12 13.87 5.43
N PHE A 93 -5.06 13.44 6.27
CA PHE A 93 -6.34 14.10 6.47
C PHE A 93 -6.22 15.40 7.28
N GLY A 94 -5.26 15.47 8.22
CA GLY A 94 -5.07 16.66 9.08
C GLY A 94 -4.16 17.74 8.49
N ASN A 95 -3.57 17.53 7.31
CA ASN A 95 -2.59 18.45 6.74
C ASN A 95 -2.81 18.68 5.23
N ASP A 96 -3.45 19.78 4.87
CA ASP A 96 -3.76 20.13 3.48
C ASP A 96 -2.51 20.25 2.59
N ASN A 97 -1.35 20.58 3.16
CA ASN A 97 -0.08 20.62 2.43
C ASN A 97 0.35 19.23 1.94
N VAL A 98 -0.01 18.16 2.67
CA VAL A 98 0.31 16.77 2.30
C VAL A 98 -0.54 16.30 1.13
N ARG A 99 -1.82 16.71 1.08
CA ARG A 99 -2.74 16.39 -0.01
C ARG A 99 -2.50 17.25 -1.26
N GLY A 100 -2.16 18.52 -1.06
CA GLY A 100 -1.98 19.50 -2.12
C GLY A 100 -0.62 19.42 -2.83
N ASN A 101 0.43 19.00 -2.14
CA ASN A 101 1.78 18.89 -2.72
C ASN A 101 2.11 17.45 -3.12
N PRO A 102 2.26 17.15 -4.44
CA PRO A 102 2.62 15.81 -4.93
C PRO A 102 3.92 15.28 -4.32
N VAL A 103 4.90 16.16 -4.07
CA VAL A 103 6.22 15.77 -3.53
C VAL A 103 6.07 15.25 -2.10
N THR A 104 5.34 15.97 -1.25
CA THR A 104 5.10 15.57 0.14
C THR A 104 4.36 14.23 0.21
N ASN A 105 3.37 14.02 -0.67
CA ASN A 105 2.65 12.75 -0.71
C ASN A 105 3.55 11.59 -1.14
N VAL A 106 4.43 11.79 -2.13
CA VAL A 106 5.40 10.76 -2.55
C VAL A 106 6.31 10.37 -1.40
N PHE A 107 6.85 11.34 -0.66
CA PHE A 107 7.69 11.06 0.52
C PHE A 107 6.91 10.35 1.63
N LEU A 108 5.67 10.75 1.89
CA LEU A 108 4.80 10.09 2.87
C LEU A 108 4.56 8.63 2.50
N VAL A 109 4.10 8.37 1.28
CA VAL A 109 3.79 6.99 0.83
C VAL A 109 5.05 6.13 0.82
N SER A 110 6.18 6.66 0.34
CA SER A 110 7.43 5.92 0.30
C SER A 110 7.96 5.59 1.69
N SER A 111 7.96 6.56 2.62
CA SER A 111 8.37 6.30 4.01
C SER A 111 7.42 5.32 4.69
N ALA A 112 6.11 5.48 4.50
CA ALA A 112 5.11 4.56 5.01
C ALA A 112 5.29 3.14 4.47
N SER A 113 5.66 2.96 3.20
CA SER A 113 5.91 1.64 2.62
C SER A 113 7.06 0.91 3.31
N VAL A 114 8.17 1.60 3.58
CA VAL A 114 9.32 1.04 4.28
C VAL A 114 8.97 0.68 5.72
N ILE A 115 8.28 1.58 6.43
CA ILE A 115 7.82 1.33 7.80
C ILE A 115 6.88 0.12 7.83
N THR A 116 5.95 0.02 6.88
CA THR A 116 5.01 -1.11 6.77
C THR A 116 5.75 -2.44 6.62
N LEU A 117 6.79 -2.48 5.79
CA LEU A 117 7.61 -3.68 5.61
C LEU A 117 8.46 -4.01 6.84
N VAL A 118 9.01 -3.01 7.53
CA VAL A 118 9.72 -3.22 8.80
C VAL A 118 8.78 -3.82 9.84
N VAL A 119 7.57 -3.27 9.98
CA VAL A 119 6.54 -3.83 10.87
C VAL A 119 6.20 -5.26 10.47
N PHE A 120 6.07 -5.56 9.17
CA PHE A 120 5.84 -6.92 8.67
C PHE A 120 6.94 -7.90 9.09
N VAL A 121 8.21 -7.51 8.95
CA VAL A 121 9.34 -8.36 9.35
C VAL A 121 9.34 -8.59 10.86
N ILE A 122 9.16 -7.54 11.67
CA ILE A 122 9.16 -7.64 13.14
C ILE A 122 8.00 -8.54 13.62
N THR A 123 6.80 -8.31 13.10
CA THR A 123 5.64 -9.11 13.48
C THR A 123 5.72 -10.54 12.95
N GLY A 124 6.31 -10.76 11.76
CA GLY A 124 6.59 -12.10 11.23
C GLY A 124 7.55 -12.88 12.13
N LEU A 125 8.60 -12.22 12.64
CA LEU A 125 9.51 -12.80 13.63
C LEU A 125 8.78 -13.19 14.93
N LEU A 126 7.89 -12.33 15.43
CA LEU A 126 7.08 -12.61 16.62
C LEU A 126 6.11 -13.78 16.41
N LEU A 127 5.63 -13.98 15.18
CA LEU A 127 4.79 -15.12 14.80
C LEU A 127 5.59 -16.40 14.54
N GLY A 128 6.92 -16.38 14.71
CA GLY A 128 7.79 -17.53 14.51
C GLY A 128 8.07 -17.86 13.04
N VAL A 129 7.80 -16.92 12.11
CA VAL A 129 8.12 -17.10 10.69
C VAL A 129 9.63 -16.98 10.51
N SER A 130 10.24 -17.98 9.86
CA SER A 130 11.65 -17.96 9.51
C SER A 130 11.90 -16.92 8.42
N VAL A 131 12.29 -15.71 8.83
CA VAL A 131 12.86 -14.73 7.92
C VAL A 131 14.30 -15.15 7.56
N GLY A 132 14.67 -14.92 6.31
CA GLY A 132 16.01 -15.23 5.82
C GLY A 132 17.10 -14.39 6.47
N ASP A 133 18.30 -14.46 5.92
CA ASP A 133 19.48 -13.77 6.46
C ASP A 133 19.25 -12.26 6.64
N PHE A 134 19.76 -11.69 7.73
CA PHE A 134 19.55 -10.29 8.13
C PHE A 134 19.99 -9.33 7.02
N THR A 135 21.15 -9.60 6.41
CA THR A 135 21.69 -8.81 5.29
C THR A 135 20.73 -8.81 4.10
N ARG A 136 20.10 -9.94 3.81
CA ARG A 136 19.14 -10.09 2.71
C ARG A 136 17.85 -9.32 2.99
N VAL A 137 17.34 -9.39 4.22
CA VAL A 137 16.17 -8.62 4.65
C VAL A 137 16.46 -7.12 4.53
N LEU A 138 17.61 -6.65 5.02
CA LEU A 138 18.00 -5.25 4.94
C LEU A 138 18.12 -4.77 3.48
N LEU A 139 18.78 -5.53 2.62
CA LEU A 139 18.88 -5.21 1.19
C LEU A 139 17.51 -5.17 0.50
N THR A 140 16.60 -6.06 0.87
CA THR A 140 15.24 -6.10 0.32
C THR A 140 14.43 -4.87 0.75
N LEU A 141 14.51 -4.48 2.03
CA LEU A 141 13.85 -3.28 2.55
C LEU A 141 14.35 -2.00 1.87
N LEU A 142 15.67 -1.86 1.71
CA LEU A 142 16.27 -0.69 1.06
C LEU A 142 15.93 -0.65 -0.43
N SER A 143 16.03 -1.78 -1.12
CA SER A 143 15.66 -1.88 -2.54
C SER A 143 14.19 -1.54 -2.75
N ASN A 144 13.29 -2.05 -1.89
CA ASN A 144 11.87 -1.74 -1.97
C ASN A 144 11.60 -0.25 -1.72
N GLY A 145 12.28 0.38 -0.76
CA GLY A 145 12.20 1.81 -0.52
C GLY A 145 12.61 2.65 -1.73
N ILE A 146 13.67 2.25 -2.44
CA ILE A 146 14.10 2.90 -3.69
C ILE A 146 13.04 2.73 -4.78
N TRP A 147 12.51 1.51 -4.95
CA TRP A 147 11.42 1.28 -5.91
C TRP A 147 10.17 2.07 -5.55
N ALA A 148 9.82 2.18 -4.27
CA ALA A 148 8.69 2.98 -3.81
C ALA A 148 8.87 4.45 -4.19
N LEU A 149 10.05 5.04 -3.96
CA LEU A 149 10.34 6.43 -4.37
C LEU A 149 10.21 6.64 -5.88
N LEU A 150 10.64 5.68 -6.70
CA LEU A 150 10.58 5.78 -8.15
C LEU A 150 9.18 5.58 -8.72
N VAL A 151 8.42 4.62 -8.16
CA VAL A 151 7.15 4.18 -8.71
C VAL A 151 5.98 5.02 -8.18
N THR A 152 6.03 5.48 -6.93
CA THR A 152 4.97 6.32 -6.34
C THR A 152 4.60 7.56 -7.18
N PRO A 153 5.53 8.39 -7.68
CA PRO A 153 5.16 9.55 -8.50
C PRO A 153 4.48 9.16 -9.81
N LEU A 154 4.77 7.98 -10.36
CA LEU A 154 4.12 7.46 -11.55
C LEU A 154 2.69 6.98 -11.28
N ILE A 155 2.45 6.37 -10.11
CA ILE A 155 1.12 5.85 -9.73
C ILE A 155 0.19 6.97 -9.23
N LEU A 156 0.75 8.00 -8.57
CA LEU A 156 -0.01 9.13 -8.00
C LEU A 156 -1.06 9.75 -8.95
N PRO A 157 -0.76 10.12 -10.21
CA PRO A 157 -1.76 10.68 -11.13
C PRO A 157 -2.88 9.69 -11.48
N ILE A 158 -2.60 8.40 -11.50
CA ILE A 158 -3.58 7.35 -11.79
C ILE A 158 -4.53 7.20 -10.58
N VAL A 159 -3.97 7.09 -9.38
CA VAL A 159 -4.75 6.93 -8.14
C VAL A 159 -5.62 8.15 -7.87
N THR A 160 -5.09 9.37 -8.03
CA THR A 160 -5.86 10.60 -7.83
C THR A 160 -7.06 10.69 -8.78
N ARG A 161 -6.92 10.27 -10.05
CA ARG A 161 -8.04 10.20 -11.00
C ARG A 161 -9.08 9.16 -10.58
N LEU A 162 -8.65 7.94 -10.26
CA LEU A 162 -9.57 6.87 -9.81
C LEU A 162 -10.31 7.27 -8.54
N HIS A 163 -9.61 7.86 -7.57
CA HIS A 163 -10.18 8.34 -6.32
C HIS A 163 -11.24 9.41 -6.56
N LYS A 164 -10.97 10.40 -7.44
CA LYS A 164 -11.94 11.45 -7.79
C LYS A 164 -13.20 10.88 -8.44
N VAL A 165 -13.08 9.87 -9.30
CA VAL A 165 -14.23 9.21 -9.95
C VAL A 165 -15.10 8.47 -8.93
N LEU A 166 -14.49 7.81 -7.94
CA LEU A 166 -15.19 7.00 -6.94
C LEU A 166 -15.82 7.79 -5.80
N PHE A 167 -15.12 8.79 -5.29
CA PHE A 167 -15.49 9.55 -4.10
C PHE A 167 -16.04 10.95 -4.43
N GLY A 168 -15.99 11.38 -5.69
CA GLY A 168 -16.46 12.69 -6.11
C GLY A 168 -15.64 13.83 -5.50
N ASN A 169 -16.09 15.08 -5.72
CA ASN A 169 -15.41 16.30 -5.27
C ASN A 169 -15.50 16.55 -3.74
N GLN A 170 -15.67 15.52 -2.91
CA GLN A 170 -15.72 15.63 -1.44
C GLN A 170 -14.37 16.01 -0.80
N ALA A 171 -13.34 16.30 -1.62
CA ALA A 171 -12.06 16.86 -1.18
C ALA A 171 -12.09 18.38 -0.95
N HIS A 172 -13.23 19.05 -1.11
CA HIS A 172 -13.44 20.48 -0.82
C HIS A 172 -14.52 20.68 0.26
N ILE A 173 -14.26 20.19 1.47
CA ILE A 173 -14.94 20.71 2.67
C ILE A 173 -13.86 21.14 3.64
#